data_AF-A0A9N9BRJ5-F1
#
_entry.id   AF-A0A9N9BRJ5-F1
#
_cell.length_a   1.000
_cell.length_b   1.000
_cell.length_c   1.000
_cell.angle_alpha   90.00
_cell.angle_beta   90.00
_cell.angle_gamma   90.00
#
_symmetry.space_group_name_H-M   'P 1'
#
loop_
_entity.id
_entity.type
_entity.pdbx_description
1 polymer ?
#
loop_
_entity_poly.entity_id
_entity_poly.type
_entity_poly.pdbx_seq_one_letter_code
_entity_poly.pdbx_strand_id
1 'polypeptide(L)'
;MSYEILANNVIRVTASDGCSHNPSNTTVTEEPDTSMNYYHYLPTEEKKNHDWRKRVGQKLAIRLKTYGVELDPDTAVLENWPSGYELYEHRTRKDSTQKIRTDVYLFGRHRFRSANEVEPHIFWLITDKTLPCQCKYCTKSRVVPNNNTITGSSESSIVKKTEPATLKTESSTSLQFKRYFAFRTGELVWVDLKDIGDATFIPMVRWNDGKMRYWPSIIWTRDRHTDVKPGVPVVLHYHVKLLRIPKCRRLKETSLRPWLSHIAMITPEDTSPSRNNVTDLILNQDYISAFAIALNAARKYTESYAVESPYRYRETEYRLLSISDIKEKQRLQLMAQHVHYHYIWIGSEHVYEDDVLRLKPEADEKYYLRVASIYKHPEKGIQFTGDLYTRGQALRNVPETVDDYSWVPCNSEEEEFTIDLCDVAGRFYATWPDIEGLSKARELLRVHVRHESLGCDWKQNGFAGENAATTGRAAKRGTILKLPGENLMRKHRRVEKTGANKSNRRDEGNGSGSTAAQPAVTRPITTQPTGTPPIATQSPDRSITTQPITTQIATPSTSTNAAATIQAN
;
A
#
# COMPACT_ATOMS: atom_id res chain seq x y z
N MET A 1 1.33 -8.26 10.89
CA MET A 1 0.01 -8.92 10.72
C MET A 1 -0.97 -8.09 11.52
N SER A 2 -2.23 -7.98 11.09
CA SER A 2 -3.16 -7.03 11.73
C SER A 2 -3.85 -7.69 12.92
N TYR A 3 -3.03 -8.35 13.73
CA TYR A 3 -3.37 -9.06 14.94
C TYR A 3 -2.16 -9.17 15.87
N GLU A 4 -2.43 -9.43 17.14
CA GLU A 4 -1.47 -9.73 18.20
C GLU A 4 -1.85 -11.07 18.82
N ILE A 5 -0.85 -11.86 19.19
CA ILE A 5 -1.04 -13.05 20.02
C ILE A 5 -0.70 -12.65 21.44
N LEU A 6 -1.71 -12.68 22.31
CA LEU A 6 -1.56 -12.47 23.74
C LEU A 6 -1.31 -13.83 24.43
N ALA A 7 -1.07 -13.79 25.74
CA ALA A 7 -0.93 -15.01 26.54
C ALA A 7 -2.14 -15.95 26.36
N ASN A 8 -1.91 -17.25 26.57
CA ASN A 8 -2.96 -18.28 26.54
C ASN A 8 -3.68 -18.42 25.18
N ASN A 9 -2.97 -18.27 24.06
CA ASN A 9 -3.50 -18.42 22.70
C ASN A 9 -4.63 -17.43 22.36
N VAL A 10 -4.68 -16.30 23.04
CA VAL A 10 -5.67 -15.26 22.78
C VAL A 10 -5.23 -14.42 21.58
N ILE A 11 -6.09 -14.32 20.57
CA ILE A 11 -5.83 -13.58 19.33
C ILE A 11 -6.56 -12.23 19.40
N ARG A 12 -5.82 -11.12 19.47
CA ARG A 12 -6.38 -9.78 19.32
C ARG A 12 -6.29 -9.35 17.86
N VAL A 13 -7.41 -9.05 17.23
CA VAL A 13 -7.43 -8.55 15.84
C VAL A 13 -7.38 -7.03 15.86
N THR A 14 -6.34 -6.43 15.25
CA THR A 14 -6.12 -4.97 15.26
C THR A 14 -6.65 -4.28 14.00
N ALA A 15 -6.77 -4.98 12.87
CA ALA A 15 -7.46 -4.46 11.71
C ALA A 15 -8.98 -4.61 11.84
N SER A 16 -9.71 -3.62 11.35
CA SER A 16 -11.13 -3.76 11.12
C SER A 16 -11.57 -3.11 9.82
N ASP A 17 -12.63 -3.64 9.23
CA ASP A 17 -13.44 -3.00 8.20
C ASP A 17 -14.89 -2.82 8.64
N GLY A 18 -15.13 -2.93 9.95
CA GLY A 18 -16.43 -2.75 10.57
C GLY A 18 -16.92 -1.32 10.38
N CYS A 19 -18.11 -1.21 9.81
CA CYS A 19 -18.92 -0.01 9.89
C CYS A 19 -20.07 -0.34 10.83
N SER A 20 -20.31 0.49 11.86
CA SER A 20 -21.31 0.31 12.91
C SER A 20 -22.75 0.26 12.35
N HIS A 21 -23.09 -0.83 11.67
CA HIS A 21 -24.43 -1.17 11.22
C HIS A 21 -25.06 -2.04 12.32
N ASN A 22 -25.44 -1.37 13.40
CA ASN A 22 -26.18 -2.01 14.47
C ASN A 22 -27.61 -2.32 13.96
N PRO A 23 -28.23 -3.42 14.42
CA PRO A 23 -29.61 -3.71 14.07
C PRO A 23 -30.54 -2.58 14.56
N SER A 24 -31.55 -2.23 13.76
CA SER A 24 -32.49 -1.14 14.10
C SER A 24 -33.49 -1.50 15.22
N ASN A 25 -33.69 -2.79 15.48
CA ASN A 25 -34.73 -3.29 16.40
C ASN A 25 -34.07 -3.85 17.68
N THR A 26 -33.43 -3.02 18.49
CA THR A 26 -32.79 -3.44 19.74
C THR A 26 -33.64 -3.24 20.99
N THR A 27 -34.72 -2.47 20.89
CA THR A 27 -35.68 -2.25 22.00
C THR A 27 -36.74 -3.34 22.03
N VAL A 28 -37.07 -3.82 23.22
CA VAL A 28 -38.19 -4.76 23.42
C VAL A 28 -39.49 -3.97 23.36
N THR A 29 -40.33 -4.23 22.36
CA THR A 29 -41.71 -3.76 22.35
C THR A 29 -42.55 -4.77 23.14
N GLU A 30 -42.70 -4.55 24.44
CA GLU A 30 -43.52 -5.41 25.30
C GLU A 30 -45.00 -5.00 25.20
N GLU A 31 -45.66 -5.41 24.12
CA GLU A 31 -47.12 -5.44 24.12
C GLU A 31 -47.61 -6.83 24.60
N PRO A 32 -48.54 -6.93 25.56
CA PRO A 32 -48.82 -8.15 26.35
C PRO A 32 -49.27 -9.42 25.59
N ASP A 33 -49.52 -9.34 24.28
CA ASP A 33 -50.00 -10.49 23.48
C ASP A 33 -49.41 -10.53 22.07
N THR A 34 -48.28 -9.85 21.85
CA THR A 34 -47.76 -9.61 20.50
C THR A 34 -46.50 -10.41 20.15
N SER A 35 -46.35 -10.66 18.86
CA SER A 35 -45.16 -11.24 18.25
C SER A 35 -43.90 -10.45 18.68
N MET A 36 -42.90 -11.13 19.22
CA MET A 36 -41.62 -10.52 19.57
C MET A 36 -40.64 -10.65 18.41
N ASN A 37 -39.94 -9.56 18.08
CA ASN A 37 -38.91 -9.55 17.03
C ASN A 37 -37.88 -8.45 17.32
N TYR A 38 -36.87 -8.78 18.12
CA TYR A 38 -35.82 -7.84 18.51
C TYR A 38 -34.44 -8.49 18.59
N TYR A 39 -33.40 -7.67 18.53
CA TYR A 39 -32.01 -8.04 18.69
C TYR A 39 -31.52 -7.65 20.07
N HIS A 40 -31.10 -8.64 20.84
CA HIS A 40 -30.46 -8.45 22.13
C HIS A 40 -28.94 -8.42 21.96
N TYR A 41 -28.27 -7.36 22.39
CA TYR A 41 -26.81 -7.28 22.36
C TYR A 41 -26.21 -8.33 23.30
N LEU A 42 -25.18 -9.06 22.84
CA LEU A 42 -24.45 -10.05 23.62
C LEU A 42 -23.07 -9.49 23.98
N PRO A 43 -22.86 -9.03 25.24
CA PRO A 43 -21.56 -8.52 25.67
C PRO A 43 -20.50 -9.63 25.63
N THR A 44 -19.23 -9.21 25.67
CA THR A 44 -18.06 -10.09 25.49
C THR A 44 -18.00 -11.22 26.52
N GLU A 45 -18.49 -10.97 27.73
CA GLU A 45 -18.48 -11.86 28.90
C GLU A 45 -19.52 -12.99 28.77
N GLU A 46 -20.53 -12.84 27.90
CA GLU A 46 -21.54 -13.86 27.74
C GLU A 46 -20.99 -15.13 27.09
N LYS A 47 -21.42 -16.29 27.62
CA LYS A 47 -21.01 -17.61 27.14
C LYS A 47 -21.19 -17.77 25.63
N LYS A 48 -22.31 -17.30 25.06
CA LYS A 48 -22.58 -17.40 23.60
C LYS A 48 -21.59 -16.59 22.77
N ASN A 49 -21.19 -15.42 23.26
CA ASN A 49 -20.20 -14.57 22.61
C ASN A 49 -18.82 -15.24 22.68
N HIS A 50 -18.42 -15.67 23.88
CA HIS A 50 -17.19 -16.42 24.08
C HIS A 50 -17.11 -17.68 23.19
N ASP A 51 -18.19 -18.46 23.09
CA ASP A 51 -18.23 -19.67 22.26
C ASP A 51 -18.02 -19.37 20.76
N TRP A 52 -18.56 -18.25 20.26
CA TRP A 52 -18.31 -17.81 18.89
C TRP A 52 -16.87 -17.36 18.69
N ARG A 53 -16.34 -16.52 19.59
CA ARG A 53 -14.94 -16.07 19.56
C ARG A 53 -13.98 -17.25 19.64
N LYS A 54 -14.30 -18.25 20.45
CA LYS A 54 -13.54 -19.51 20.55
C LYS A 54 -13.53 -20.21 19.21
N ARG A 55 -14.69 -20.55 18.63
CA ARG A 55 -14.78 -21.24 17.32
C ARG A 55 -14.00 -20.55 16.21
N VAL A 56 -14.04 -19.22 16.16
CA VAL A 56 -13.23 -18.45 15.20
C VAL A 56 -11.75 -18.59 15.54
N GLY A 57 -11.35 -18.40 16.80
CA GLY A 57 -9.99 -18.60 17.29
C GLY A 57 -9.39 -19.96 16.94
N GLN A 58 -10.12 -21.06 17.15
CA GLN A 58 -9.64 -22.42 16.83
C GLN A 58 -9.30 -22.57 15.34
N LYS A 59 -10.18 -22.05 14.48
CA LYS A 59 -9.98 -22.10 13.03
C LYS A 59 -8.83 -21.20 12.57
N LEU A 60 -8.72 -20.02 13.17
CA LEU A 60 -7.60 -19.13 12.90
C LEU A 60 -6.29 -19.77 13.35
N ALA A 61 -6.23 -20.45 14.48
CA ALA A 61 -5.05 -21.19 14.93
C ALA A 61 -4.60 -22.25 13.91
N ILE A 62 -5.54 -23.07 13.41
CA ILE A 62 -5.27 -24.07 12.36
C ILE A 62 -4.71 -23.38 11.11
N ARG A 63 -5.30 -22.26 10.70
CA ARG A 63 -4.93 -21.56 9.48
C ARG A 63 -3.62 -20.81 9.61
N LEU A 64 -3.38 -20.16 10.75
CA LEU A 64 -2.17 -19.42 11.06
C LEU A 64 -0.94 -20.33 11.19
N LYS A 65 -1.14 -21.61 11.52
CA LYS A 65 -0.09 -22.63 11.45
C LYS A 65 0.56 -22.72 10.07
N THR A 66 -0.20 -22.56 8.98
CA THR A 66 0.37 -22.54 7.61
C THR A 66 1.22 -21.29 7.32
N TYR A 67 1.17 -20.29 8.20
CA TYR A 67 1.94 -19.04 8.13
C TYR A 67 3.04 -18.98 9.20
N GLY A 68 3.36 -20.11 9.84
CA GLY A 68 4.41 -20.21 10.85
C GLY A 68 4.03 -19.66 12.22
N VAL A 69 2.73 -19.49 12.50
CA VAL A 69 2.24 -19.06 13.82
C VAL A 69 1.59 -20.25 14.50
N GLU A 70 2.24 -20.74 15.55
CA GLU A 70 1.77 -21.86 16.34
C GLU A 70 0.87 -21.37 17.48
N LEU A 71 -0.40 -21.76 17.38
CA LEU A 71 -1.41 -21.57 18.40
C LEU A 71 -2.07 -22.91 18.65
N ASP A 72 -2.34 -23.24 19.90
CA ASP A 72 -3.13 -24.42 20.23
C ASP A 72 -4.60 -24.18 19.84
N PRO A 73 -5.16 -24.92 18.86
CA PRO A 73 -6.55 -24.74 18.42
C PRO A 73 -7.59 -24.98 19.52
N ASP A 74 -7.28 -25.78 20.55
CA ASP A 74 -8.26 -26.12 21.60
C ASP A 74 -8.46 -24.98 22.60
N THR A 75 -7.42 -24.16 22.78
CA THR A 75 -7.40 -23.00 23.67
C THR A 75 -7.47 -21.66 22.93
N ALA A 76 -7.25 -21.63 21.62
CA ALA A 76 -7.29 -20.41 20.83
C ALA A 76 -8.68 -19.74 20.83
N VAL A 77 -8.69 -18.44 21.13
CA VAL A 77 -9.91 -17.62 21.23
C VAL A 77 -9.60 -16.18 20.80
N LEU A 78 -10.56 -15.51 20.16
CA LEU A 78 -10.42 -14.07 19.91
C LEU A 78 -10.56 -13.28 21.23
N GLU A 79 -9.67 -12.33 21.52
CA GLU A 79 -9.77 -11.46 22.70
C GLU A 79 -11.09 -10.68 22.70
N ASN A 80 -11.41 -10.06 21.57
CA ASN A 80 -12.61 -9.31 21.29
C ASN A 80 -12.93 -9.45 19.79
N TRP A 81 -14.14 -9.06 19.38
CA TRP A 81 -14.42 -8.84 17.97
C TRP A 81 -13.63 -7.62 17.45
N PRO A 82 -13.27 -7.58 16.15
CA PRO A 82 -12.65 -6.38 15.58
C PRO A 82 -13.51 -5.13 15.80
N SER A 83 -12.90 -3.96 15.85
CA SER A 83 -13.63 -2.69 16.09
C SER A 83 -14.83 -2.52 15.14
N GLY A 84 -16.00 -2.16 15.66
CA GLY A 84 -17.22 -2.05 14.84
C GLY A 84 -17.89 -3.38 14.48
N TYR A 85 -17.47 -4.48 15.10
CA TYR A 85 -18.20 -5.76 15.07
C TYR A 85 -18.82 -6.07 16.42
N GLU A 86 -20.09 -6.45 16.42
CA GLU A 86 -20.88 -6.69 17.62
C GLU A 86 -21.79 -7.90 17.45
N LEU A 87 -21.92 -8.72 18.49
CA LEU A 87 -22.70 -9.94 18.45
C LEU A 87 -24.08 -9.68 19.06
N TYR A 88 -25.12 -10.15 18.38
CA TYR A 88 -26.51 -9.99 18.80
C TYR A 88 -27.24 -11.32 18.75
N GLU A 89 -28.17 -11.53 19.67
CA GLU A 89 -29.16 -12.58 19.66
C GLU A 89 -30.49 -12.03 19.12
N HIS A 90 -30.91 -12.52 17.97
CA HIS A 90 -32.23 -12.26 17.42
C HIS A 90 -33.26 -13.17 18.08
N ARG A 91 -34.18 -12.57 18.84
CA ARG A 91 -35.27 -13.27 19.52
C ARG A 91 -36.55 -13.05 18.73
N THR A 92 -37.11 -14.14 18.23
CA THR A 92 -38.35 -14.12 17.45
C THR A 92 -39.39 -15.05 18.06
N ARG A 93 -40.62 -14.55 18.19
CA ARG A 93 -41.81 -15.33 18.57
C ARG A 93 -43.00 -14.79 17.77
N LYS A 94 -43.79 -15.65 17.14
CA LYS A 94 -44.93 -15.23 16.31
C LYS A 94 -46.21 -14.99 17.11
N ASP A 95 -46.44 -15.80 18.13
CA ASP A 95 -47.62 -15.79 19.00
C ASP A 95 -47.20 -16.12 20.45
N SER A 96 -48.04 -15.78 21.43
CA SER A 96 -47.74 -16.01 22.86
C SER A 96 -47.56 -17.49 23.22
N THR A 97 -48.02 -18.41 22.37
CA THR A 97 -47.97 -19.87 22.57
C THR A 97 -46.69 -20.53 22.03
N GLN A 98 -45.98 -19.92 21.07
CA GLN A 98 -44.73 -20.49 20.54
C GLN A 98 -43.51 -20.24 21.43
N LYS A 99 -42.62 -21.24 21.46
CA LYS A 99 -41.30 -21.12 22.07
C LYS A 99 -40.47 -20.06 21.33
N ILE A 100 -39.83 -19.17 22.09
CA ILE A 100 -38.95 -18.13 21.54
C ILE A 100 -37.81 -18.80 20.77
N ARG A 101 -37.70 -18.48 19.48
CA ARG A 101 -36.55 -18.85 18.65
C ARG A 101 -35.44 -17.83 18.87
N THR A 102 -34.23 -18.32 19.10
CA THR A 102 -33.02 -17.51 19.28
C THR A 102 -32.00 -17.84 18.20
N ASP A 103 -31.68 -16.87 17.35
CA ASP A 103 -30.58 -16.98 16.37
C ASP A 103 -29.48 -15.97 16.72
N VAL A 104 -28.20 -16.35 16.58
CA VAL A 104 -27.08 -15.44 16.88
C VAL A 104 -26.48 -14.90 15.58
N TYR A 105 -26.23 -13.59 15.54
CA TYR A 105 -25.66 -12.90 14.39
C TYR A 105 -24.51 -12.00 14.83
N LEU A 106 -23.43 -12.00 14.06
CA LEU A 106 -22.37 -11.01 14.20
C LEU A 106 -22.60 -9.90 13.16
N PHE A 107 -22.84 -8.69 13.65
CA PHE A 107 -22.95 -7.49 12.86
C PHE A 107 -21.58 -6.81 12.75
N GLY A 108 -21.38 -6.08 11.66
CA GLY A 108 -20.14 -5.41 11.27
C GLY A 108 -20.28 -4.99 9.81
N ARG A 109 -19.26 -5.21 8.98
CA ARG A 109 -19.40 -4.96 7.52
C ARG A 109 -20.52 -5.77 6.85
N HIS A 110 -20.73 -6.99 7.33
CA HIS A 110 -21.80 -7.88 6.90
C HIS A 110 -22.49 -8.49 8.13
N ARG A 111 -23.70 -9.01 7.94
CA ARG A 111 -24.39 -9.80 8.96
C ARG A 111 -24.05 -11.28 8.80
N PHE A 112 -23.12 -11.77 9.61
CA PHE A 112 -22.71 -13.17 9.61
C PHE A 112 -23.62 -14.00 10.51
N ARG A 113 -24.07 -15.17 10.02
CA ARG A 113 -25.01 -16.05 10.74
C ARG A 113 -24.34 -17.18 11.52
N SER A 114 -23.03 -17.34 11.36
CA SER A 114 -22.25 -18.32 12.13
C SER A 114 -20.77 -17.93 12.21
N ALA A 115 -20.08 -18.48 13.20
CA ALA A 115 -18.62 -18.38 13.33
C ALA A 115 -17.89 -18.87 12.05
N ASN A 116 -18.43 -19.89 11.38
CA ASN A 116 -17.86 -20.41 10.13
C ASN A 116 -17.94 -19.42 8.97
N GLU A 117 -18.95 -18.54 8.96
CA GLU A 117 -19.11 -17.55 7.91
C GLU A 117 -18.17 -16.35 8.10
N VAL A 118 -17.91 -15.96 9.35
CA VAL A 118 -17.04 -14.81 9.66
C VAL A 118 -15.56 -15.17 9.65
N GLU A 119 -15.18 -16.39 10.01
CA GLU A 119 -13.77 -16.81 10.03
C GLU A 119 -12.97 -16.43 8.78
N PRO A 120 -13.39 -16.72 7.53
CA PRO A 120 -12.59 -16.36 6.36
C PRO A 120 -12.45 -14.85 6.17
N HIS A 121 -13.39 -14.06 6.72
CA HIS A 121 -13.33 -12.59 6.73
C HIS A 121 -12.37 -12.09 7.81
N ILE A 122 -12.43 -12.65 9.02
CA ILE A 122 -11.47 -12.33 10.08
C ILE A 122 -10.06 -12.74 9.65
N PHE A 123 -9.90 -13.90 9.01
CA PHE A 123 -8.64 -14.34 8.45
C PHE A 123 -8.10 -13.32 7.42
N TRP A 124 -8.97 -12.84 6.54
CA TRP A 124 -8.63 -11.79 5.59
C TRP A 124 -8.18 -10.49 6.28
N LEU A 125 -8.87 -10.06 7.34
CA LEU A 125 -8.47 -8.90 8.17
C LEU A 125 -7.09 -9.08 8.80
N ILE A 126 -6.82 -10.24 9.42
CA ILE A 126 -5.52 -10.50 10.06
C ILE A 126 -4.37 -10.60 9.04
N THR A 127 -4.67 -11.02 7.81
CA THR A 127 -3.72 -10.96 6.68
C THR A 127 -3.54 -9.56 6.11
N ASP A 128 -4.14 -8.54 6.72
CA ASP A 128 -4.06 -7.14 6.28
C ASP A 128 -4.60 -6.92 4.89
N LYS A 129 -5.66 -7.67 4.57
CA LYS A 129 -6.33 -7.63 3.26
C LYS A 129 -5.41 -7.99 2.08
N THR A 130 -4.22 -8.56 2.33
CA THR A 130 -3.24 -8.91 1.29
C THR A 130 -3.64 -10.12 0.46
N LEU A 131 -4.51 -10.96 0.99
CA LEU A 131 -5.14 -12.07 0.27
C LEU A 131 -6.54 -11.64 -0.18
N PRO A 132 -7.12 -12.25 -1.24
CA PRO A 132 -8.53 -12.05 -1.54
C PRO A 132 -9.40 -12.60 -0.40
N CYS A 133 -10.43 -11.85 0.01
CA CYS A 133 -11.36 -12.33 1.03
C CYS A 133 -12.15 -13.53 0.50
N GLN A 134 -12.14 -14.64 1.23
CA GLN A 134 -12.84 -15.87 0.86
C GLN A 134 -14.23 -15.98 1.51
N CYS A 135 -14.67 -14.97 2.26
CA CYS A 135 -15.98 -15.02 2.90
C CYS A 135 -17.08 -14.94 1.84
N LYS A 136 -18.17 -15.68 2.06
CA LYS A 136 -19.29 -15.78 1.10
C LYS A 136 -19.99 -14.45 0.80
N TYR A 137 -19.71 -13.39 1.56
CA TYR A 137 -20.30 -12.08 1.38
C TYR A 137 -19.42 -11.19 0.50
N CYS A 138 -18.09 -11.26 0.63
CA CYS A 138 -17.16 -10.53 -0.23
C CYS A 138 -16.99 -11.17 -1.61
N THR A 139 -17.08 -12.51 -1.71
CA THR A 139 -16.90 -13.23 -2.98
C THR A 139 -18.12 -13.15 -3.92
N LYS A 140 -19.28 -12.71 -3.42
CA LYS A 140 -20.55 -12.68 -4.20
C LYS A 140 -20.77 -11.40 -5.02
N SER A 141 -19.89 -10.42 -4.99
CA SER A 141 -20.03 -9.24 -5.84
C SER A 141 -19.38 -9.44 -7.21
N ARG A 142 -20.18 -9.99 -8.15
CA ARG A 142 -20.41 -9.52 -9.54
C ARG A 142 -20.89 -10.64 -10.46
N VAL A 143 -22.10 -11.15 -10.23
CA VAL A 143 -23.13 -11.28 -11.29
C VAL A 143 -24.45 -11.22 -10.54
N VAL A 144 -25.31 -10.24 -10.83
CA VAL A 144 -26.74 -10.41 -10.57
C VAL A 144 -27.26 -11.24 -11.74
N PRO A 145 -27.76 -12.45 -11.48
CA PRO A 145 -28.98 -12.84 -12.16
C PRO A 145 -30.01 -13.35 -11.15
N ASN A 146 -31.25 -12.98 -11.44
CA ASN A 146 -32.46 -13.37 -10.74
C ASN A 146 -32.63 -14.90 -10.58
N ASN A 147 -33.34 -15.24 -9.51
CA ASN A 147 -34.20 -16.41 -9.27
C ASN A 147 -33.62 -17.71 -8.67
N ASN A 148 -34.16 -17.99 -7.47
CA ASN A 148 -34.71 -19.24 -6.94
C ASN A 148 -33.83 -20.44 -6.48
N THR A 149 -34.10 -20.80 -5.20
CA THR A 149 -34.18 -22.14 -4.57
C THR A 149 -32.93 -22.96 -4.20
N ILE A 150 -32.86 -23.25 -2.88
CA ILE A 150 -32.71 -24.58 -2.21
C ILE A 150 -31.30 -25.18 -1.96
N THR A 151 -31.03 -25.36 -0.64
CA THR A 151 -30.28 -26.40 0.14
C THR A 151 -28.92 -26.92 -0.37
N GLY A 152 -27.89 -27.25 0.42
CA GLY A 152 -27.76 -27.70 1.80
C GLY A 152 -26.60 -28.75 1.86
N SER A 153 -26.05 -28.98 3.05
CA SER A 153 -24.97 -29.95 3.44
C SER A 153 -23.52 -29.57 3.03
N SER A 154 -22.50 -29.44 3.89
CA SER A 154 -22.01 -30.08 5.14
C SER A 154 -21.33 -31.43 4.93
N GLU A 155 -20.00 -31.48 5.13
CA GLU A 155 -19.32 -32.63 5.76
C GLU A 155 -17.88 -32.27 6.17
N SER A 156 -17.44 -32.92 7.25
CA SER A 156 -16.31 -32.57 8.11
C SER A 156 -15.30 -33.71 8.22
N SER A 157 -14.24 -33.45 9.00
CA SER A 157 -13.39 -34.41 9.75
C SER A 157 -12.12 -34.85 8.96
N ILE A 158 -10.92 -35.12 9.52
CA ILE A 158 -10.45 -35.60 10.83
C ILE A 158 -8.99 -35.15 11.05
N VAL A 159 -8.62 -34.81 12.30
CA VAL A 159 -7.25 -34.52 12.78
C VAL A 159 -6.66 -35.77 13.46
N LYS A 160 -5.33 -35.98 13.35
CA LYS A 160 -4.55 -36.83 14.28
C LYS A 160 -3.43 -36.03 14.95
N LYS A 161 -3.24 -36.36 16.22
CA LYS A 161 -2.60 -35.62 17.33
C LYS A 161 -1.18 -36.13 17.59
N THR A 162 -0.22 -35.25 17.92
CA THR A 162 1.00 -35.60 18.70
C THR A 162 1.52 -34.38 19.47
N GLU A 163 1.96 -34.62 20.71
CA GLU A 163 2.21 -33.69 21.83
C GLU A 163 3.74 -33.37 22.04
N PRO A 164 4.15 -32.49 22.99
CA PRO A 164 5.05 -31.36 22.71
C PRO A 164 6.40 -31.35 23.48
N ALA A 165 7.29 -30.42 23.13
CA ALA A 165 8.46 -30.05 23.96
C ALA A 165 8.73 -28.53 23.96
N THR A 166 8.39 -27.91 25.09
CA THR A 166 9.01 -26.78 25.83
C THR A 166 9.60 -25.54 25.13
N LEU A 167 8.94 -24.42 25.46
CA LEU A 167 9.24 -22.97 25.37
C LEU A 167 10.67 -22.51 25.69
N LYS A 168 11.13 -21.48 24.94
CA LYS A 168 11.66 -20.21 25.52
C LYS A 168 11.26 -19.00 24.65
N THR A 169 10.85 -17.95 25.35
CA THR A 169 10.16 -16.73 24.92
C THR A 169 11.13 -15.61 24.58
N GLU A 170 11.03 -14.98 23.39
CA GLU A 170 11.57 -13.63 23.16
C GLU A 170 10.63 -12.76 22.27
N SER A 171 10.11 -11.71 22.92
CA SER A 171 9.64 -10.38 22.47
C SER A 171 8.97 -10.20 21.08
N SER A 172 7.64 -9.99 21.10
CA SER A 172 6.74 -9.79 19.95
C SER A 172 6.72 -8.38 19.33
N THR A 173 7.50 -7.43 19.84
CA THR A 173 7.42 -6.01 19.40
C THR A 173 8.19 -5.71 18.11
N SER A 174 9.11 -6.58 17.68
CA SER A 174 9.91 -6.40 16.45
C SER A 174 9.14 -6.69 15.13
N LEU A 175 8.02 -7.41 15.19
CA LEU A 175 7.39 -8.07 14.03
C LEU A 175 6.29 -7.24 13.32
N GLN A 176 5.79 -6.16 13.93
CA GLN A 176 4.75 -5.32 13.32
C GLN A 176 5.33 -4.34 12.27
N PHE A 177 6.60 -3.89 12.43
CA PHE A 177 7.16 -2.79 11.63
C PHE A 177 7.72 -3.19 10.24
N LYS A 178 7.99 -4.46 9.92
CA LYS A 178 8.61 -4.86 8.63
C LYS A 178 7.66 -4.92 7.41
N ARG A 179 6.42 -4.44 7.50
CA ARG A 179 5.40 -4.65 6.46
C ARG A 179 5.34 -3.62 5.33
N TYR A 180 5.99 -2.47 5.47
CA TYR A 180 5.77 -1.34 4.55
C TYR A 180 6.84 -1.16 3.46
N PHE A 181 7.95 -1.91 3.50
CA PHE A 181 9.15 -1.60 2.67
C PHE A 181 9.52 -2.67 1.63
N ALA A 182 8.90 -3.84 1.72
CA ALA A 182 9.10 -4.94 0.79
C ALA A 182 8.41 -4.73 -0.57
N PHE A 183 8.93 -5.37 -1.62
CA PHE A 183 8.24 -5.46 -2.91
C PHE A 183 6.89 -6.18 -2.78
N ARG A 184 5.93 -5.79 -3.62
CA ARG A 184 4.54 -6.25 -3.52
C ARG A 184 4.15 -7.07 -4.74
N THR A 185 3.30 -8.07 -4.54
CA THR A 185 2.74 -8.88 -5.63
C THR A 185 2.09 -7.98 -6.67
N GLY A 186 2.53 -8.11 -7.93
CA GLY A 186 2.10 -7.35 -9.10
C GLY A 186 2.97 -6.12 -9.41
N GLU A 187 3.98 -5.80 -8.60
CA GLU A 187 4.94 -4.74 -8.90
C GLU A 187 5.92 -5.16 -9.98
N LEU A 188 6.24 -4.21 -10.87
CA LEU A 188 7.36 -4.33 -11.78
C LEU A 188 8.65 -4.00 -11.04
N VAL A 189 9.65 -4.83 -11.25
CA VAL A 189 10.98 -4.73 -10.64
C VAL A 189 12.04 -5.06 -11.66
N TRP A 190 13.27 -4.66 -11.34
CA TRP A 190 14.46 -5.11 -12.03
C TRP A 190 15.05 -6.31 -11.29
N VAL A 191 15.29 -7.41 -12.00
CA VAL A 191 15.97 -8.59 -11.45
C VAL A 191 17.42 -8.59 -11.90
N ASP A 192 18.36 -8.75 -10.98
CA ASP A 192 19.77 -9.01 -11.33
C ASP A 192 19.90 -10.42 -11.90
N LEU A 193 20.23 -10.52 -13.19
CA LEU A 193 20.39 -11.79 -13.88
C LEU A 193 21.54 -12.63 -13.31
N LYS A 194 22.52 -12.02 -12.63
CA LYS A 194 23.61 -12.75 -11.96
C LYS A 194 23.09 -13.67 -10.87
N ASP A 195 22.03 -13.26 -10.19
CA ASP A 195 21.49 -13.96 -9.04
C ASP A 195 20.48 -15.06 -9.44
N ILE A 196 20.19 -15.19 -10.74
CA ILE A 196 19.28 -16.23 -11.25
C ILE A 196 19.96 -17.61 -11.27
N GLY A 197 21.29 -17.65 -11.35
CA GLY A 197 22.05 -18.91 -11.40
C GLY A 197 21.83 -19.74 -12.67
N ASP A 198 21.38 -19.11 -13.76
CA ASP A 198 21.11 -19.77 -15.04
C ASP A 198 22.18 -19.39 -16.07
N ALA A 199 22.94 -20.38 -16.54
CA ALA A 199 24.09 -20.19 -17.42
C ALA A 199 23.71 -19.50 -18.75
N THR A 200 22.44 -19.61 -19.18
CA THR A 200 21.97 -18.96 -20.41
C THR A 200 22.06 -17.42 -20.35
N PHE A 201 22.07 -16.84 -19.14
CA PHE A 201 22.14 -15.39 -18.97
C PHE A 201 23.56 -14.86 -18.78
N ILE A 202 24.57 -15.72 -18.59
CA ILE A 202 25.97 -15.29 -18.40
C ILE A 202 26.47 -14.41 -19.56
N PRO A 203 26.24 -14.77 -20.85
CA PRO A 203 26.67 -13.92 -21.96
C PRO A 203 25.97 -12.57 -21.93
N MET A 204 24.67 -12.54 -21.62
CA MET A 204 23.86 -11.32 -21.58
C MET A 204 24.28 -10.38 -20.44
N VAL A 205 24.63 -10.93 -19.28
CA VAL A 205 25.19 -10.19 -18.15
C VAL A 205 26.54 -9.53 -18.50
N ARG A 206 27.35 -10.18 -19.33
CA ARG A 206 28.65 -9.67 -19.77
C ARG A 206 28.54 -8.75 -21.00
N TRP A 207 27.41 -8.77 -21.68
CA TRP A 207 27.22 -8.05 -22.93
C TRP A 207 27.25 -6.54 -22.70
N ASN A 208 28.00 -5.82 -23.56
CA ASN A 208 28.13 -4.36 -23.60
C ASN A 208 28.33 -3.75 -22.19
N ASP A 209 29.31 -4.29 -21.47
CA ASP A 209 29.70 -3.84 -20.13
C ASP A 209 28.57 -3.94 -19.08
N GLY A 210 27.70 -4.95 -19.21
CA GLY A 210 26.64 -5.21 -18.24
C GLY A 210 25.42 -4.31 -18.37
N LYS A 211 25.24 -3.61 -19.48
CA LYS A 211 24.04 -2.81 -19.77
C LYS A 211 22.72 -3.59 -19.72
N MET A 212 22.78 -4.93 -19.89
CA MET A 212 21.61 -5.83 -19.77
C MET A 212 21.62 -6.68 -18.50
N ARG A 213 22.40 -6.31 -17.48
CA ARG A 213 22.47 -7.04 -16.21
C ARG A 213 21.11 -7.18 -15.52
N TYR A 214 20.26 -6.17 -15.64
CA TYR A 214 18.98 -6.11 -14.96
C TYR A 214 17.83 -6.37 -15.92
N TRP A 215 17.00 -7.39 -15.64
CA TRP A 215 15.90 -7.78 -16.51
C TRP A 215 14.53 -7.32 -15.98
N PRO A 216 13.65 -6.76 -16.84
CA PRO A 216 12.28 -6.40 -16.46
C PRO A 216 11.49 -7.60 -15.95
N SER A 217 10.95 -7.51 -14.75
CA SER A 217 10.29 -8.64 -14.09
C SER A 217 9.09 -8.20 -13.28
N ILE A 218 8.21 -9.14 -12.95
CA ILE A 218 7.05 -8.88 -12.08
C ILE A 218 7.06 -9.80 -10.87
N ILE A 219 6.76 -9.24 -9.70
CA ILE A 219 6.56 -10.02 -8.49
C ILE A 219 5.27 -10.82 -8.63
N TRP A 220 5.36 -12.15 -8.70
CA TRP A 220 4.20 -13.02 -8.69
C TRP A 220 3.70 -13.17 -7.26
N THR A 221 4.48 -13.81 -6.40
CA THR A 221 4.11 -14.07 -5.00
C THR A 221 5.32 -13.82 -4.12
N ARG A 222 5.07 -13.77 -2.81
CA ARG A 222 6.10 -13.64 -1.78
C ARG A 222 5.84 -14.67 -0.70
N ASP A 223 6.91 -15.24 -0.18
CA ASP A 223 6.89 -16.23 0.88
C ASP A 223 7.85 -15.81 1.99
N ARG A 224 7.47 -16.14 3.23
CA ARG A 224 8.33 -15.93 4.39
C ARG A 224 9.15 -17.19 4.57
N HIS A 225 10.47 -17.06 4.53
CA HIS A 225 11.34 -18.15 4.96
C HIS A 225 11.57 -18.02 6.46
N THR A 226 11.00 -18.94 7.22
CA THR A 226 11.35 -19.17 8.62
C THR A 226 12.45 -20.21 8.64
N ASP A 227 13.71 -19.79 8.58
CA ASP A 227 14.76 -20.67 9.09
C ASP A 227 14.46 -20.89 10.57
N VAL A 228 14.29 -22.15 10.97
CA VAL A 228 13.68 -22.63 12.22
C VAL A 228 14.54 -22.32 13.47
N LYS A 229 15.44 -21.34 13.40
CA LYS A 229 16.32 -20.94 14.49
C LYS A 229 15.79 -19.66 15.17
N PRO A 230 15.52 -19.70 16.48
CA PRO A 230 15.22 -18.50 17.26
C PRO A 230 16.30 -17.42 17.04
N GLY A 231 15.88 -16.17 16.83
CA GLY A 231 16.78 -15.02 16.66
C GLY A 231 17.24 -14.73 15.22
N VAL A 232 16.89 -15.55 14.23
CA VAL A 232 17.21 -15.25 12.82
C VAL A 232 16.11 -14.36 12.22
N PRO A 233 16.46 -13.20 11.62
CA PRO A 233 15.46 -12.31 11.03
C PRO A 233 14.70 -13.00 9.89
N VAL A 234 13.38 -12.80 9.85
CA VAL A 234 12.52 -13.34 8.78
C VAL A 234 13.00 -12.80 7.43
N VAL A 235 13.43 -13.70 6.55
CA VAL A 235 13.86 -13.36 5.18
C VAL A 235 12.67 -13.54 4.23
N LEU A 236 12.29 -12.46 3.55
CA LEU A 236 11.32 -12.53 2.47
C LEU A 236 11.98 -13.08 1.20
N HIS A 237 11.33 -14.08 0.63
CA HIS A 237 11.63 -14.55 -0.71
C HIS A 237 10.51 -14.12 -1.66
N TYR A 238 10.91 -13.87 -2.90
CA TYR A 238 10.04 -13.36 -3.94
C TYR A 238 10.05 -14.33 -5.10
N HIS A 239 8.87 -14.81 -5.46
CA HIS A 239 8.65 -15.52 -6.71
C HIS A 239 8.44 -14.49 -7.80
N VAL A 240 9.38 -14.40 -8.73
CA VAL A 240 9.39 -13.41 -9.80
C VAL A 240 9.23 -14.09 -11.16
N LYS A 241 8.45 -13.47 -12.04
CA LYS A 241 8.36 -13.83 -13.46
C LYS A 241 9.20 -12.83 -14.26
N LEU A 242 10.17 -13.36 -15.00
CA LEU A 242 10.92 -12.56 -15.98
C LEU A 242 9.97 -12.20 -17.13
N LEU A 243 9.87 -10.93 -17.51
CA LEU A 243 8.95 -10.55 -18.58
C LEU A 243 9.39 -11.21 -19.90
N ARG A 244 8.42 -11.83 -20.58
CA ARG A 244 8.56 -12.53 -21.88
C ARG A 244 9.48 -13.76 -21.88
N ILE A 245 9.98 -14.17 -20.72
CA ILE A 245 10.67 -15.44 -20.54
C ILE A 245 9.76 -16.34 -19.70
N PRO A 246 9.41 -17.56 -20.15
CA PRO A 246 8.50 -18.45 -19.41
C PRO A 246 9.21 -19.13 -18.23
N LYS A 247 9.83 -18.34 -17.35
CA LYS A 247 10.58 -18.80 -16.18
C LYS A 247 10.14 -18.02 -14.94
N CYS A 248 9.77 -18.75 -13.90
CA CYS A 248 9.61 -18.22 -12.55
C CYS A 248 10.89 -18.51 -11.76
N ARG A 249 11.30 -17.57 -10.91
CA ARG A 249 12.48 -17.70 -10.05
C ARG A 249 12.15 -17.26 -8.64
N ARG A 250 12.69 -17.96 -7.65
CA ARG A 250 12.60 -17.57 -6.24
C ARG A 250 13.88 -16.85 -5.88
N LEU A 251 13.78 -15.57 -5.51
CA LEU A 251 14.90 -14.68 -5.27
C LEU A 251 14.79 -13.99 -3.92
N LYS A 252 15.92 -13.51 -3.40
CA LYS A 252 15.97 -12.64 -2.21
C LYS A 252 15.76 -11.18 -2.64
N GLU A 253 15.45 -10.31 -1.67
CA GLU A 253 15.29 -8.88 -1.92
C GLU A 253 16.52 -8.23 -2.56
N THR A 254 17.72 -8.67 -2.17
CA THR A 254 19.01 -8.16 -2.68
C THR A 254 19.19 -8.34 -4.17
N SER A 255 18.45 -9.28 -4.77
CA SER A 255 18.47 -9.56 -6.22
C SER A 255 17.47 -8.72 -7.01
N LEU A 256 16.72 -7.86 -6.32
CA LEU A 256 15.65 -7.04 -6.87
C LEU A 256 15.98 -5.56 -6.71
N ARG A 257 15.49 -4.74 -7.64
CA ARG A 257 15.49 -3.28 -7.51
C ARG A 257 14.15 -2.68 -7.87
N PRO A 258 13.73 -1.58 -7.21
CA PRO A 258 12.54 -0.83 -7.62
C PRO A 258 12.66 -0.42 -9.08
N TRP A 259 11.56 -0.51 -9.83
CA TRP A 259 11.55 -0.15 -11.25
C TRP A 259 12.12 1.25 -11.52
N LEU A 260 11.75 2.22 -10.68
CA LEU A 260 12.17 3.61 -10.81
C LEU A 260 13.64 3.86 -10.39
N SER A 261 14.32 2.89 -9.79
CA SER A 261 15.73 3.01 -9.37
C SER A 261 16.74 2.80 -10.50
N HIS A 262 16.30 2.35 -11.67
CA HIS A 262 17.18 2.01 -12.78
C HIS A 262 16.60 2.48 -14.11
N ILE A 263 17.43 3.12 -14.91
CA ILE A 263 17.11 3.54 -16.28
C ILE A 263 17.74 2.53 -17.22
N ALA A 264 16.92 1.94 -18.09
CA ALA A 264 17.40 1.05 -19.13
C ALA A 264 18.27 1.82 -20.13
N MET A 265 19.47 1.32 -20.40
CA MET A 265 20.44 1.94 -21.32
C MET A 265 20.18 1.60 -22.80
N ILE A 266 19.24 0.69 -23.06
CA ILE A 266 18.77 0.31 -24.39
C ILE A 266 17.30 0.69 -24.44
N THR A 267 16.88 1.40 -25.48
CA THR A 267 15.48 1.74 -25.66
C THR A 267 14.85 0.87 -26.74
N PRO A 268 13.53 0.63 -26.70
CA PRO A 268 12.85 -0.15 -27.74
C PRO A 268 13.04 0.43 -29.16
N GLU A 269 13.27 1.73 -29.25
CA GLU A 269 13.55 2.44 -30.52
C GLU A 269 14.89 2.02 -31.16
N ASP A 270 15.80 1.40 -30.39
CA ASP A 270 17.09 0.88 -30.89
C ASP A 270 16.95 -0.44 -31.66
N THR A 271 15.71 -0.98 -31.81
CA THR A 271 15.48 -2.32 -32.37
C THR A 271 14.47 -2.34 -33.50
N SER A 272 14.71 -3.24 -34.47
CA SER A 272 13.70 -3.58 -35.47
C SER A 272 12.63 -4.49 -34.84
N PRO A 273 11.35 -4.35 -35.21
CA PRO A 273 10.29 -5.19 -34.69
C PRO A 273 10.52 -6.65 -35.09
N SER A 274 10.96 -7.47 -34.13
CA SER A 274 11.11 -8.92 -34.31
C SER A 274 9.81 -9.63 -33.95
N ARG A 275 9.40 -10.61 -34.77
CA ARG A 275 8.26 -11.49 -34.49
C ARG A 275 8.65 -12.74 -33.70
N ASN A 276 9.95 -12.97 -33.50
CA ASN A 276 10.44 -14.15 -32.81
C ASN A 276 10.10 -14.07 -31.32
N ASN A 277 9.93 -15.23 -30.70
CA ASN A 277 9.76 -15.26 -29.26
C ASN A 277 11.09 -14.88 -28.57
N VAL A 278 11.02 -14.31 -27.36
CA VAL A 278 12.21 -13.81 -26.64
C VAL A 278 13.21 -14.92 -26.32
N THR A 279 12.73 -16.15 -26.07
CA THR A 279 13.60 -17.30 -25.78
C THR A 279 14.47 -17.65 -26.99
N ASP A 280 13.89 -17.68 -28.20
CA ASP A 280 14.60 -17.97 -29.45
C ASP A 280 15.64 -16.89 -29.74
N LEU A 281 15.31 -15.62 -29.48
CA LEU A 281 16.25 -14.51 -29.62
C LEU A 281 17.44 -14.67 -28.68
N ILE A 282 17.21 -15.04 -27.42
CA ILE A 282 18.28 -15.31 -26.45
C ILE A 282 19.16 -16.48 -26.89
N LEU A 283 18.57 -17.58 -27.40
CA LEU A 283 19.31 -18.74 -27.89
C LEU A 283 20.17 -18.40 -29.12
N ASN A 284 19.66 -17.53 -29.99
CA ASN A 284 20.38 -17.01 -31.16
C ASN A 284 21.28 -15.80 -30.85
N GLN A 285 21.47 -15.49 -29.56
CA GLN A 285 22.32 -14.39 -29.06
C GLN A 285 21.89 -12.98 -29.50
N ASP A 286 20.65 -12.80 -29.96
CA ASP A 286 20.03 -11.50 -30.22
C ASP A 286 19.44 -10.92 -28.92
N TYR A 287 20.34 -10.56 -28.01
CA TYR A 287 19.99 -10.08 -26.68
C TYR A 287 19.30 -8.71 -26.71
N ILE A 288 19.66 -7.85 -27.68
CA ILE A 288 19.10 -6.48 -27.77
C ILE A 288 17.61 -6.57 -28.10
N SER A 289 17.25 -7.32 -29.15
CA SER A 289 15.84 -7.50 -29.52
C SER A 289 15.05 -8.18 -28.41
N ALA A 290 15.63 -9.20 -27.76
CA ALA A 290 15.01 -9.87 -26.62
C ALA A 290 14.70 -8.88 -25.48
N PHE A 291 15.66 -8.04 -25.13
CA PHE A 291 15.54 -7.04 -24.06
C PHE A 291 14.53 -5.93 -24.41
N ALA A 292 14.57 -5.42 -25.65
CA ALA A 292 13.64 -4.42 -26.13
C ALA A 292 12.17 -4.90 -26.11
N ILE A 293 11.92 -6.16 -26.48
CA ILE A 293 10.58 -6.76 -26.40
C ILE A 293 10.09 -6.85 -24.95
N ALA A 294 10.97 -7.22 -24.01
CA ALA A 294 10.63 -7.26 -22.58
C ALA A 294 10.35 -5.87 -22.00
N LEU A 295 11.16 -4.87 -22.36
CA LEU A 295 10.95 -3.46 -22.01
C LEU A 295 9.62 -2.92 -22.55
N ASN A 296 9.32 -3.17 -23.81
CA ASN A 296 8.07 -2.72 -24.42
C ASN A 296 6.85 -3.38 -23.75
N ALA A 297 6.98 -4.62 -23.29
CA ALA A 297 5.94 -5.27 -22.49
C ALA A 297 5.71 -4.56 -21.15
N ALA A 298 6.76 -4.04 -20.51
CA ALA A 298 6.67 -3.27 -19.27
C ALA A 298 6.03 -1.88 -19.48
N ARG A 299 6.29 -1.24 -20.63
CA ARG A 299 5.88 0.15 -20.94
C ARG A 299 4.41 0.42 -20.65
N LYS A 300 3.53 -0.46 -21.13
CA LYS A 300 2.07 -0.37 -20.94
C LYS A 300 1.67 -0.18 -19.47
N TYR A 301 2.37 -0.85 -18.55
CA TYR A 301 2.08 -0.74 -17.13
C TYR A 301 2.64 0.54 -16.56
N THR A 302 3.89 0.87 -16.89
CA THR A 302 4.63 2.01 -16.33
C THR A 302 4.02 3.37 -16.68
N GLU A 303 3.29 3.45 -17.79
CA GLU A 303 2.57 4.65 -18.26
C GLU A 303 1.11 4.69 -17.78
N SER A 304 0.66 3.66 -17.06
CA SER A 304 -0.73 3.50 -16.63
C SER A 304 -0.92 3.48 -15.12
N TYR A 305 -2.14 3.74 -14.66
CA TYR A 305 -2.59 3.50 -13.30
C TYR A 305 -3.84 2.61 -13.30
N ALA A 306 -4.07 1.87 -12.22
CA ALA A 306 -5.26 1.04 -12.07
C ALA A 306 -5.80 1.11 -10.64
N VAL A 307 -7.10 1.30 -10.49
CA VAL A 307 -7.76 1.39 -9.18
C VAL A 307 -8.58 0.13 -8.89
N GLU A 308 -8.53 -0.34 -7.66
CA GLU A 308 -9.30 -1.50 -7.20
C GLU A 308 -9.77 -1.26 -5.75
N SER A 309 -10.68 -2.11 -5.26
CA SER A 309 -11.20 -2.05 -3.90
C SER A 309 -11.86 -0.70 -3.54
N PRO A 310 -12.87 -0.26 -4.31
CA PRO A 310 -13.58 0.97 -4.00
C PRO A 310 -14.36 0.84 -2.69
N TYR A 311 -14.35 1.91 -1.89
CA TYR A 311 -15.20 2.05 -0.72
C TYR A 311 -15.85 3.45 -0.71
N ARG A 312 -16.94 3.59 0.06
CA ARG A 312 -17.56 4.89 0.29
C ARG A 312 -17.02 5.43 1.60
N TYR A 313 -16.37 6.58 1.54
CA TYR A 313 -15.94 7.29 2.73
C TYR A 313 -17.17 7.70 3.54
N ARG A 314 -17.14 7.42 4.85
CA ARG A 314 -18.19 7.81 5.78
C ARG A 314 -17.53 8.30 7.05
N GLU A 315 -17.75 9.58 7.35
CA GLU A 315 -17.41 10.13 8.64
C GLU A 315 -18.59 9.96 9.60
N THR A 316 -18.30 9.69 10.87
CA THR A 316 -19.38 9.58 11.87
C THR A 316 -19.99 10.95 12.16
N GLU A 317 -21.30 11.02 12.38
CA GLU A 317 -21.96 12.28 12.75
C GLU A 317 -21.35 12.88 14.01
N TYR A 318 -21.01 12.03 14.99
CA TYR A 318 -20.31 12.45 16.20
C TYR A 318 -18.97 13.13 15.89
N ARG A 319 -18.14 12.55 15.00
CA ARG A 319 -16.88 13.17 14.60
C ARG A 319 -17.12 14.49 13.86
N LEU A 320 -18.05 14.54 12.92
CA LEU A 320 -18.41 15.79 12.22
C LEU A 320 -18.96 16.89 13.16
N LEU A 321 -19.60 16.52 14.26
CA LEU A 321 -20.06 17.44 15.30
C LEU A 321 -18.92 17.89 16.21
N SER A 322 -17.93 17.03 16.46
CA SER A 322 -16.75 17.33 17.28
C SER A 322 -15.72 18.23 16.60
N ILE A 323 -15.74 18.31 15.26
CA ILE A 323 -14.82 19.15 14.49
C ILE A 323 -15.26 20.61 14.59
N SER A 324 -14.44 21.42 15.27
CA SER A 324 -14.64 22.85 15.44
C SER A 324 -14.33 23.66 14.17
N ASP A 325 -13.41 23.18 13.33
CA ASP A 325 -13.07 23.84 12.06
C ASP A 325 -14.12 23.55 10.97
N ILE A 326 -14.83 24.60 10.58
CA ILE A 326 -15.84 24.57 9.52
C ILE A 326 -15.24 24.10 8.19
N LYS A 327 -13.99 24.49 7.88
CA LYS A 327 -13.34 24.10 6.61
C LYS A 327 -13.04 22.62 6.58
N GLU A 328 -12.53 22.07 7.67
CA GLU A 328 -12.26 20.64 7.79
C GLU A 328 -13.55 19.83 7.69
N LYS A 329 -14.60 20.28 8.40
CA LYS A 329 -15.93 19.67 8.29
C LYS A 329 -16.47 19.68 6.86
N GLN A 330 -16.35 20.80 6.15
CA GLN A 330 -16.75 20.92 4.74
C GLN A 330 -15.92 20.00 3.84
N ARG A 331 -14.61 19.90 4.08
CA ARG A 331 -13.70 19.01 3.34
C ARG A 331 -14.11 17.55 3.51
N LEU A 332 -14.32 17.08 4.74
CA LEU A 332 -14.74 15.69 4.99
C LEU A 332 -16.10 15.38 4.37
N GLN A 333 -17.03 16.35 4.40
CA GLN A 333 -18.32 16.24 3.72
C GLN A 333 -18.18 16.18 2.20
N LEU A 334 -17.23 16.91 1.61
CA LEU A 334 -16.91 16.84 0.18
C LEU A 334 -16.26 15.50 -0.17
N MET A 335 -15.31 15.02 0.63
CA MET A 335 -14.67 13.71 0.44
C MET A 335 -15.69 12.56 0.47
N ALA A 336 -16.68 12.62 1.37
CA ALA A 336 -17.77 11.64 1.42
C ALA A 336 -18.58 11.52 0.11
N GLN A 337 -18.50 12.51 -0.79
CA GLN A 337 -19.16 12.48 -2.10
C GLN A 337 -18.36 11.70 -3.15
N HIS A 338 -17.09 11.42 -2.91
CA HIS A 338 -16.21 10.77 -3.85
C HIS A 338 -16.09 9.26 -3.59
N VAL A 339 -15.62 8.52 -4.59
CA VAL A 339 -15.29 7.10 -4.45
C VAL A 339 -13.84 7.01 -4.00
N HIS A 340 -13.62 6.34 -2.87
CA HIS A 340 -12.31 6.12 -2.29
C HIS A 340 -11.80 4.71 -2.60
N TYR A 341 -10.49 4.51 -2.48
CA TYR A 341 -9.82 3.24 -2.76
C TYR A 341 -8.82 2.95 -1.67
N HIS A 342 -8.76 1.71 -1.20
CA HIS A 342 -7.74 1.30 -0.23
C HIS A 342 -6.33 1.24 -0.84
N TYR A 343 -6.25 1.09 -2.16
CA TYR A 343 -5.00 1.03 -2.89
C TYR A 343 -5.18 1.37 -4.37
N ILE A 344 -4.06 1.68 -5.01
CA ILE A 344 -3.95 2.00 -6.43
C ILE A 344 -2.62 1.50 -6.97
N TRP A 345 -2.66 1.02 -8.21
CA TRP A 345 -1.47 0.77 -9.00
C TRP A 345 -1.04 2.06 -9.69
N ILE A 346 0.19 2.52 -9.46
CA ILE A 346 0.77 3.68 -10.13
C ILE A 346 1.99 3.21 -10.92
N GLY A 347 1.84 3.07 -12.24
CA GLY A 347 2.94 2.67 -13.10
C GLY A 347 3.41 1.26 -12.75
N SER A 348 4.63 1.15 -12.27
CA SER A 348 5.26 -0.08 -11.80
C SER A 348 4.89 -0.49 -10.37
N GLU A 349 4.27 0.40 -9.59
CA GLU A 349 4.21 0.30 -8.13
C GLU A 349 2.79 0.12 -7.62
N HIS A 350 2.65 -0.56 -6.48
CA HIS A 350 1.38 -0.76 -5.79
C HIS A 350 1.34 0.12 -4.55
N VAL A 351 0.41 1.07 -4.45
CA VAL A 351 0.33 2.06 -3.37
C VAL A 351 -0.92 1.84 -2.53
N TYR A 352 -0.79 1.90 -1.21
CA TYR A 352 -1.88 1.78 -0.23
C TYR A 352 -2.06 3.09 0.54
N GLU A 353 -3.17 3.18 1.25
CA GLU A 353 -3.27 4.07 2.42
C GLU A 353 -2.12 3.76 3.40
N ASP A 354 -1.68 4.79 4.14
CA ASP A 354 -0.50 4.85 5.03
C ASP A 354 0.89 4.74 4.36
N ASP A 355 0.98 4.55 3.05
CA ASP A 355 2.26 4.59 2.36
C ASP A 355 2.87 6.00 2.32
N VAL A 356 4.21 6.05 2.26
CA VAL A 356 4.93 7.27 1.95
C VAL A 356 5.23 7.33 0.45
N LEU A 357 4.70 8.35 -0.21
CA LEU A 357 4.96 8.67 -1.60
C LEU A 357 6.03 9.74 -1.72
N ARG A 358 6.92 9.59 -2.70
CA ARG A 358 7.77 10.67 -3.21
C ARG A 358 6.92 11.55 -4.12
N LEU A 359 7.00 12.85 -3.92
CA LEU A 359 6.43 13.83 -4.85
C LEU A 359 7.49 14.25 -5.87
N LYS A 360 7.03 14.75 -7.02
CA LYS A 360 7.93 15.36 -8.00
C LYS A 360 8.57 16.59 -7.37
N PRO A 361 9.90 16.77 -7.54
CA PRO A 361 10.59 17.88 -6.92
C PRO A 361 10.10 19.21 -7.50
N GLU A 362 9.96 20.20 -6.63
CA GLU A 362 9.69 21.58 -6.98
C GLU A 362 10.89 22.41 -6.50
N ALA A 363 11.57 23.11 -7.41
CA ALA A 363 12.75 23.93 -7.09
C ALA A 363 13.82 23.20 -6.23
N ASP A 364 14.18 21.97 -6.62
CA ASP A 364 15.14 21.07 -5.95
C ASP A 364 14.72 20.53 -4.56
N GLU A 365 13.56 20.95 -4.04
CA GLU A 365 13.03 20.43 -2.80
C GLU A 365 12.30 19.09 -3.01
N LYS A 366 12.59 18.13 -2.12
CA LYS A 366 11.98 16.79 -2.14
C LYS A 366 10.93 16.67 -1.05
N TYR A 367 9.69 16.53 -1.49
CA TYR A 367 8.54 16.34 -0.62
C TYR A 367 8.06 14.90 -0.62
N TYR A 368 7.50 14.50 0.51
CA TYR A 368 6.97 13.17 0.73
C TYR A 368 5.57 13.27 1.32
N LEU A 369 4.63 12.48 0.80
CA LEU A 369 3.25 12.44 1.30
C LEU A 369 3.03 11.11 2.00
N ARG A 370 2.67 11.14 3.28
CA ARG A 370 2.09 9.97 3.95
C ARG A 370 0.61 9.92 3.63
N VAL A 371 0.19 8.93 2.85
CA VAL A 371 -1.16 8.85 2.28
C VAL A 371 -2.18 8.54 3.37
N ALA A 372 -3.12 9.44 3.64
CA ALA A 372 -4.28 9.20 4.48
C ALA A 372 -5.44 8.60 3.67
N SER A 373 -5.67 9.07 2.44
CA SER A 373 -6.77 8.58 1.60
C SER A 373 -6.48 8.75 0.11
N ILE A 374 -7.06 7.86 -0.70
CA ILE A 374 -6.98 7.86 -2.16
C ILE A 374 -8.40 7.90 -2.71
N TYR A 375 -8.73 8.89 -3.55
CA TYR A 375 -10.07 9.00 -4.12
C TYR A 375 -10.08 9.52 -5.55
N LYS A 376 -11.21 9.32 -6.23
CA LYS A 376 -11.44 9.84 -7.58
C LYS A 376 -12.35 11.06 -7.54
N HIS A 377 -11.77 12.22 -7.80
CA HIS A 377 -12.49 13.45 -8.08
C HIS A 377 -13.06 13.44 -9.52
N PRO A 378 -14.27 13.95 -9.77
CA PRO A 378 -14.89 13.95 -11.10
C PRO A 378 -14.05 14.66 -12.18
N GLU A 379 -13.53 15.85 -11.87
CA GLU A 379 -12.77 16.68 -12.83
C GLU A 379 -11.26 16.42 -12.78
N LYS A 380 -10.66 16.39 -11.58
CA LYS A 380 -9.21 16.26 -11.38
C LYS A 380 -8.68 14.83 -11.48
N GLY A 381 -9.55 13.82 -11.54
CA GLY A 381 -9.15 12.43 -11.58
C GLY A 381 -8.72 11.91 -10.21
N ILE A 382 -7.64 11.13 -10.15
CA ILE A 382 -7.17 10.52 -8.90
C ILE A 382 -6.44 11.56 -8.06
N GLN A 383 -6.81 11.64 -6.79
CA GLN A 383 -6.20 12.50 -5.79
C GLN A 383 -5.80 11.68 -4.56
N PHE A 384 -4.76 12.16 -3.88
CA PHE A 384 -4.23 11.65 -2.63
C PHE A 384 -4.36 12.73 -1.58
N THR A 385 -4.82 12.38 -0.38
CA THR A 385 -4.75 13.26 0.79
C THR A 385 -3.79 12.70 1.82
N GLY A 386 -3.18 13.58 2.61
CA GLY A 386 -2.43 13.18 3.78
C GLY A 386 -1.42 14.22 4.25
N ASP A 387 -0.48 13.77 5.07
CA ASP A 387 0.52 14.61 5.71
C ASP A 387 1.74 14.77 4.82
N LEU A 388 2.24 16.00 4.73
CA LEU A 388 3.37 16.36 3.88
C LEU A 388 4.63 16.48 4.72
N TYR A 389 5.74 15.89 4.27
CA TYR A 389 6.99 15.89 4.99
C TYR A 389 8.16 16.26 4.08
N THR A 390 9.20 16.81 4.69
CA THR A 390 10.57 16.71 4.18
C THR A 390 11.31 15.60 4.94
N ARG A 391 12.21 14.91 4.25
CA ARG A 391 13.00 13.82 4.83
C ARG A 391 14.35 14.38 5.29
N GLY A 392 14.68 14.18 6.57
CA GLY A 392 16.01 14.43 7.10
C GLY A 392 16.92 13.20 6.99
N GLN A 393 17.80 13.02 7.98
CA GLN A 393 18.84 11.99 7.97
C GLN A 393 18.30 10.61 8.37
N ALA A 394 19.03 9.58 7.94
CA ALA A 394 18.85 8.23 8.44
C ALA A 394 19.22 8.17 9.93
N LEU A 395 18.35 7.55 10.74
CA LEU A 395 18.53 7.36 12.18
C LEU A 395 19.37 6.12 12.50
N ARG A 396 19.62 5.27 11.48
CA ARG A 396 20.42 4.05 11.57
C ARG A 396 21.36 3.92 10.39
N ASN A 397 22.45 3.16 10.57
CA ASN A 397 23.44 2.90 9.52
C ASN A 397 22.85 2.15 8.31
N VAL A 398 21.88 1.26 8.56
CA VAL A 398 21.17 0.51 7.52
C VAL A 398 19.67 0.69 7.75
N PRO A 399 19.04 1.68 7.08
CA PRO A 399 17.61 1.91 7.19
C PRO A 399 16.83 0.76 6.55
N GLU A 400 15.99 0.13 7.34
CA GLU A 400 15.08 -0.92 6.88
C GLU A 400 13.64 -0.40 6.75
N THR A 401 13.31 0.68 7.46
CA THR A 401 11.96 1.25 7.53
C THR A 401 11.90 2.74 7.24
N VAL A 402 10.70 3.25 6.94
CA VAL A 402 10.40 4.69 6.86
C VAL A 402 10.72 5.37 8.18
N ASP A 403 10.46 4.71 9.31
CA ASP A 403 10.71 5.26 10.64
C ASP A 403 12.21 5.30 10.99
N ASP A 404 13.07 4.65 10.19
CA ASP A 404 14.52 4.79 10.29
C ASP A 404 15.03 6.10 9.66
N TYR A 405 14.15 7.03 9.31
CA TYR A 405 14.47 8.38 8.87
C TYR A 405 13.80 9.43 9.75
N SER A 406 14.46 10.57 9.96
CA SER A 406 13.81 11.73 10.56
C SER A 406 12.88 12.38 9.54
N TRP A 407 11.65 12.68 9.94
CA TRP A 407 10.66 13.36 9.12
C TRP A 407 10.31 14.71 9.73
N VAL A 408 10.37 15.77 8.92
CA VAL A 408 9.98 17.11 9.34
C VAL A 408 8.63 17.42 8.68
N PRO A 409 7.53 17.50 9.46
CA PRO A 409 6.22 17.80 8.92
C PRO A 409 6.19 19.21 8.32
N CYS A 410 5.59 19.34 7.15
CA CYS A 410 5.36 20.59 6.45
C CYS A 410 3.96 21.16 6.75
N ASN A 411 3.04 20.30 7.20
CA ASN A 411 1.72 20.65 7.66
C ASN A 411 1.72 21.04 9.15
N SER A 412 0.76 21.86 9.54
CA SER A 412 0.34 21.94 10.94
C SER A 412 -0.50 20.71 11.30
N GLU A 413 -0.68 20.40 12.58
CA GLU A 413 -1.38 19.19 13.08
C GLU A 413 -2.82 19.03 12.57
N GLU A 414 -3.37 20.08 11.96
CA GLU A 414 -4.77 20.16 11.59
C GLU A 414 -4.97 20.38 10.09
N GLU A 415 -3.89 20.29 9.31
CA GLU A 415 -3.89 20.48 7.87
C GLU A 415 -3.47 19.18 7.17
N GLU A 416 -4.20 18.83 6.12
CA GLU A 416 -3.81 17.80 5.15
C GLU A 416 -3.62 18.44 3.77
N PHE A 417 -2.68 17.90 3.01
CA PHE A 417 -2.48 18.28 1.61
C PHE A 417 -3.24 17.37 0.68
N THR A 418 -3.74 17.93 -0.43
CA THR A 418 -4.31 17.17 -1.54
C THR A 418 -3.36 17.23 -2.73
N ILE A 419 -2.92 16.07 -3.21
CA ILE A 419 -1.96 15.90 -4.29
C ILE A 419 -2.62 15.19 -5.47
N ASP A 420 -2.40 15.69 -6.68
CA ASP A 420 -2.89 15.06 -7.90
C ASP A 420 -1.97 13.90 -8.32
N LEU A 421 -2.52 12.88 -8.98
CA LEU A 421 -1.74 11.74 -9.46
C LEU A 421 -0.53 12.14 -10.31
N CYS A 422 -0.63 13.23 -11.08
CA CYS A 422 0.46 13.69 -11.93
C CYS A 422 1.66 14.24 -11.14
N ASP A 423 1.50 14.57 -9.86
CA ASP A 423 2.56 15.11 -9.01
C ASP A 423 3.25 14.03 -8.17
N VAL A 424 2.74 12.79 -8.21
CA VAL A 424 3.37 11.64 -7.58
C VAL A 424 4.59 11.19 -8.41
N ALA A 425 5.76 11.13 -7.78
CA ALA A 425 6.98 10.60 -8.37
C ALA A 425 7.11 9.08 -8.21
N GLY A 426 6.53 8.51 -7.15
CA GLY A 426 6.51 7.06 -6.90
C GLY A 426 6.52 6.75 -5.41
N ARG A 427 6.67 5.49 -5.03
CA ARG A 427 6.81 5.09 -3.63
C ARG A 427 8.18 5.46 -3.08
N PHE A 428 8.23 5.69 -1.77
CA PHE A 428 9.47 5.71 -1.00
C PHE A 428 9.83 4.30 -0.55
N TYR A 429 11.12 3.95 -0.65
CA TYR A 429 11.67 2.68 -0.17
C TYR A 429 12.81 3.00 0.79
N ALA A 430 12.77 2.45 2.00
CA ALA A 430 13.78 2.71 3.02
C ALA A 430 15.19 2.29 2.58
N THR A 431 15.28 1.18 1.85
CA THR A 431 16.52 0.62 1.29
C THR A 431 16.95 1.27 -0.03
N TRP A 432 16.07 2.08 -0.64
CA TRP A 432 16.34 2.85 -1.85
C TRP A 432 15.84 4.30 -1.67
N PRO A 433 16.39 5.04 -0.71
CA PRO A 433 15.82 6.31 -0.27
C PRO A 433 15.97 7.41 -1.33
N ASP A 434 16.98 7.32 -2.19
CA ASP A 434 17.39 8.38 -3.12
C ASP A 434 17.03 8.05 -4.56
N ILE A 435 15.95 7.29 -4.79
CA ILE A 435 15.42 7.08 -6.13
C ILE A 435 15.05 8.45 -6.73
N GLU A 436 15.59 8.73 -7.92
CA GLU A 436 15.27 9.94 -8.70
C GLU A 436 14.27 9.67 -9.82
N GLY A 437 14.06 8.39 -10.18
CA GLY A 437 13.09 8.02 -11.20
C GLY A 437 11.68 8.49 -10.86
N LEU A 438 11.00 9.01 -11.89
CA LEU A 438 9.66 9.58 -11.81
C LEU A 438 8.64 8.68 -12.49
N SER A 439 7.52 8.47 -11.82
CA SER A 439 6.36 7.80 -12.41
C SER A 439 5.83 8.57 -13.62
N LYS A 440 5.52 7.81 -14.67
CA LYS A 440 4.90 8.30 -15.90
C LYS A 440 3.42 7.91 -15.99
N ALA A 441 2.85 7.36 -14.92
CA ALA A 441 1.48 6.87 -14.89
C ALA A 441 0.47 8.00 -15.13
N ARG A 442 -0.29 7.90 -16.22
CA ARG A 442 -1.31 8.88 -16.61
C ARG A 442 -2.58 8.26 -17.17
N GLU A 443 -2.46 7.06 -17.73
CA GLU A 443 -3.58 6.41 -18.42
C GLU A 443 -4.28 5.41 -17.51
N LEU A 444 -5.61 5.45 -17.47
CA LEU A 444 -6.39 4.44 -16.73
C LEU A 444 -6.31 3.09 -17.45
N LEU A 445 -5.70 2.10 -16.79
CA LEU A 445 -5.72 0.71 -17.21
C LEU A 445 -6.75 -0.07 -16.39
N ARG A 446 -7.55 -0.88 -17.07
CA ARG A 446 -8.46 -1.80 -16.37
C ARG A 446 -7.65 -2.84 -15.61
N VAL A 447 -7.99 -3.08 -14.35
CA VAL A 447 -7.27 -3.98 -13.44
C VAL A 447 -7.09 -5.39 -14.02
N HIS A 448 -8.15 -5.97 -14.62
CA HIS A 448 -8.03 -7.28 -15.27
C HIS A 448 -6.98 -7.31 -16.38
N VAL A 449 -6.81 -6.23 -17.14
CA VAL A 449 -5.77 -6.14 -18.18
C VAL A 449 -4.38 -6.13 -17.56
N ARG A 450 -4.23 -5.51 -16.39
CA ARG A 450 -2.99 -5.56 -15.60
C ARG A 450 -2.69 -7.00 -15.17
N HIS A 451 -3.68 -7.75 -14.69
CA HIS A 451 -3.54 -9.14 -14.27
C HIS A 451 -3.36 -10.14 -15.43
N GLU A 452 -4.09 -9.99 -16.53
CA GLU A 452 -3.98 -10.83 -17.74
C GLU A 452 -2.58 -10.76 -18.33
N SER A 453 -2.01 -9.55 -18.35
CA SER A 453 -0.68 -9.31 -18.89
C SER A 453 0.44 -9.91 -17.99
N LEU A 454 0.13 -10.32 -16.75
CA LEU A 454 1.01 -11.14 -15.88
C LEU A 454 1.17 -12.59 -16.38
N GLY A 455 0.51 -12.96 -17.48
CA GLY A 455 0.39 -14.35 -17.92
C GLY A 455 -0.33 -15.20 -16.87
N CYS A 456 -1.27 -14.59 -16.16
CA CYS A 456 -2.04 -15.23 -15.11
C CYS A 456 -3.47 -15.39 -15.62
N ASP A 457 -3.79 -16.60 -16.07
CA ASP A 457 -5.14 -17.08 -16.01
C ASP A 457 -5.46 -17.30 -14.52
N TRP A 458 -5.82 -16.22 -13.80
CA TRP A 458 -6.03 -16.22 -12.35
C TRP A 458 -7.16 -17.16 -11.91
N LYS A 459 -7.92 -17.70 -12.87
CA LYS A 459 -8.95 -18.71 -12.67
C LYS A 459 -8.46 -20.16 -12.76
N GLN A 460 -7.23 -20.43 -13.20
CA GLN A 460 -6.75 -21.78 -13.52
C GLN A 460 -5.63 -22.32 -12.60
N ASN A 461 -5.61 -21.95 -11.32
CA ASN A 461 -4.90 -22.76 -10.31
C ASN A 461 -5.85 -23.72 -9.59
N GLY A 462 -6.69 -24.39 -10.38
CA GLY A 462 -7.01 -25.80 -10.22
C GLY A 462 -6.34 -26.53 -11.39
N PHE A 463 -5.64 -27.62 -11.08
CA PHE A 463 -4.85 -28.47 -11.98
C PHE A 463 -5.42 -28.69 -13.41
N ALA A 464 -4.47 -28.78 -14.35
CA ALA A 464 -4.49 -29.53 -15.62
C ALA A 464 -4.98 -28.86 -16.93
N GLY A 465 -4.18 -29.07 -17.99
CA GLY A 465 -4.69 -29.37 -19.33
C GLY A 465 -4.46 -28.33 -20.43
N GLU A 466 -3.74 -28.73 -21.48
CA GLU A 466 -3.41 -27.98 -22.69
C GLU A 466 -4.63 -27.58 -23.56
N ASN A 467 -4.33 -26.65 -24.50
CA ASN A 467 -5.01 -26.34 -25.76
C ASN A 467 -6.24 -25.40 -25.73
N ALA A 468 -6.09 -24.19 -26.30
CA ALA A 468 -6.73 -23.83 -27.57
C ALA A 468 -6.48 -22.36 -27.97
N ALA A 469 -6.58 -22.13 -29.28
CA ALA A 469 -6.07 -21.01 -30.04
C ALA A 469 -6.94 -19.73 -30.07
N THR A 470 -6.24 -18.63 -30.32
CA THR A 470 -6.58 -17.38 -31.04
C THR A 470 -8.02 -17.11 -31.51
N THR A 471 -8.52 -15.89 -31.29
CA THR A 471 -8.91 -14.94 -32.36
C THR A 471 -9.18 -13.55 -31.76
N GLY A 472 -8.69 -12.50 -32.43
CA GLY A 472 -8.78 -11.11 -31.97
C GLY A 472 -9.94 -10.32 -32.56
N ARG A 473 -10.16 -9.12 -32.03
CA ARG A 473 -10.68 -7.98 -32.81
C ARG A 473 -10.37 -6.63 -32.15
N ALA A 474 -9.84 -5.74 -32.97
CA ALA A 474 -9.47 -4.36 -32.66
C ALA A 474 -10.70 -3.45 -32.53
N ALA A 475 -10.60 -2.42 -31.69
CA ALA A 475 -11.52 -1.28 -31.69
C ALA A 475 -10.74 0.05 -31.63
N LYS A 476 -11.27 1.02 -32.37
CA LYS A 476 -10.64 2.20 -32.93
C LYS A 476 -10.39 3.33 -31.93
N ARG A 477 -9.36 4.13 -32.25
CA ARG A 477 -8.95 5.41 -31.64
C ARG A 477 -10.04 6.48 -31.73
N GLY A 478 -10.16 7.28 -30.68
CA GLY A 478 -10.81 8.59 -30.69
C GLY A 478 -9.85 9.64 -30.09
N THR A 479 -9.54 10.66 -30.88
CA THR A 479 -8.65 11.79 -30.56
C THR A 479 -9.42 12.88 -29.82
N ILE A 480 -8.91 13.42 -28.71
CA ILE A 480 -9.35 14.72 -28.17
C ILE A 480 -8.13 15.54 -27.70
N LEU A 481 -8.19 16.83 -28.05
CA LEU A 481 -7.17 17.87 -27.95
C LEU A 481 -6.75 18.23 -26.51
N LYS A 482 -5.48 18.64 -26.38
CA LYS A 482 -4.90 19.36 -25.23
C LYS A 482 -5.10 20.87 -25.37
N LEU A 483 -5.23 21.57 -24.25
CA LEU A 483 -4.71 22.93 -24.01
C LEU A 483 -4.46 23.14 -22.47
N PRO A 484 -3.64 24.14 -22.07
CA PRO A 484 -2.77 24.17 -20.87
C PRO A 484 -3.56 24.66 -19.62
N GLY A 485 -3.14 24.50 -18.37
CA GLY A 485 -1.83 24.33 -17.76
C GLY A 485 -1.70 25.43 -16.71
N GLU A 486 -1.96 25.11 -15.44
CA GLU A 486 -1.63 25.89 -14.23
C GLU A 486 -1.96 25.03 -13.00
N ASN A 487 -0.97 24.38 -12.39
CA ASN A 487 -1.13 23.66 -11.12
C ASN A 487 -0.52 24.52 -10.00
N LEU A 488 -1.39 25.13 -9.19
CA LEU A 488 -1.04 25.61 -7.85
C LEU A 488 -1.35 24.50 -6.84
N MET A 489 -0.35 24.09 -6.06
CA MET A 489 -0.59 23.40 -4.77
C MET A 489 -1.60 24.21 -3.95
N ARG A 490 -2.68 23.58 -3.50
CA ARG A 490 -3.68 24.26 -2.66
C ARG A 490 -3.44 23.90 -1.20
N LYS A 491 -2.85 24.83 -0.46
CA LYS A 491 -2.76 24.79 1.00
C LYS A 491 -4.10 25.20 1.61
N HIS A 492 -4.67 24.36 2.47
CA HIS A 492 -5.87 24.70 3.24
C HIS A 492 -5.46 24.95 4.68
N ARG A 493 -5.66 26.18 5.18
CA ARG A 493 -5.19 26.63 6.50
C ARG A 493 -6.30 26.61 7.57
N ARG A 494 -6.02 26.05 8.75
CA ARG A 494 -6.84 26.19 9.97
C ARG A 494 -6.50 27.53 10.66
N VAL A 495 -7.52 28.28 11.04
CA VAL A 495 -7.36 29.62 11.63
C VAL A 495 -7.93 29.62 13.04
N GLU A 496 -7.08 29.89 14.03
CA GLU A 496 -7.52 30.20 15.38
C GLU A 496 -7.80 31.70 15.55
N LYS A 497 -8.90 32.00 16.23
CA LYS A 497 -9.12 33.29 16.90
C LYS A 497 -8.66 33.16 18.35
N THR A 498 -7.67 33.95 18.73
CA THR A 498 -7.37 34.22 20.14
C THR A 498 -8.54 34.98 20.78
N GLY A 499 -9.35 34.28 21.58
CA GLY A 499 -10.41 34.86 22.40
C GLY A 499 -9.93 35.07 23.83
N ALA A 500 -9.53 36.31 24.15
CA ALA A 500 -9.28 36.74 25.52
C ALA A 500 -10.59 36.72 26.33
N ASN A 501 -10.64 35.88 27.36
CA ASN A 501 -11.76 35.82 28.30
C ASN A 501 -11.62 36.95 29.33
N LYS A 502 -12.49 37.96 29.26
CA LYS A 502 -12.71 38.93 30.34
C LYS A 502 -13.78 38.38 31.28
N SER A 503 -13.37 37.96 32.47
CA SER A 503 -14.25 37.67 33.60
C SER A 503 -14.66 38.98 34.30
N ASN A 504 -15.95 39.30 34.30
CA ASN A 504 -16.54 40.30 35.18
C ASN A 504 -16.89 39.64 36.51
N ARG A 505 -16.23 40.04 37.60
CA ARG A 505 -16.72 39.88 38.97
C ARG A 505 -16.84 41.27 39.60
N ARG A 506 -18.04 41.60 40.05
CA ARG A 506 -18.31 42.65 41.03
C ARG A 506 -17.80 42.15 42.37
N ASP A 507 -17.13 43.01 43.13
CA ASP A 507 -17.32 43.15 44.58
C ASP A 507 -16.74 44.47 45.06
N GLU A 508 -17.40 44.99 46.08
CA GLU A 508 -17.33 46.32 46.66
C GLU A 508 -16.12 46.50 47.61
N GLY A 509 -15.74 47.77 47.87
CA GLY A 509 -15.32 48.18 49.21
C GLY A 509 -13.88 48.66 49.42
N ASN A 510 -13.75 49.99 49.53
CA ASN A 510 -12.89 50.78 50.43
C ASN A 510 -11.34 50.70 50.39
N GLY A 511 -10.73 51.91 50.32
CA GLY A 511 -9.58 52.25 51.18
C GLY A 511 -8.36 52.92 50.55
N SER A 512 -8.40 54.26 50.44
CA SER A 512 -7.32 55.24 50.76
C SER A 512 -5.86 55.11 50.26
N GLY A 513 -5.35 56.21 49.68
CA GLY A 513 -3.94 56.65 49.72
C GLY A 513 -3.27 56.77 48.34
N SER A 514 -3.19 57.96 47.71
CA SER A 514 -1.99 58.87 47.69
C SER A 514 -0.70 58.15 47.26
N THR A 515 0.07 58.51 46.22
CA THR A 515 0.58 59.84 45.85
C THR A 515 1.24 59.80 44.46
N ALA A 516 1.26 60.97 43.80
CA ALA A 516 1.96 61.43 42.59
C ALA A 516 3.20 60.69 42.02
N ALA A 517 3.26 60.56 40.68
CA ALA A 517 4.21 61.29 39.81
C ALA A 517 4.20 60.76 38.34
N GLN A 518 3.88 61.65 37.40
CA GLN A 518 4.28 61.70 35.98
C GLN A 518 4.77 63.16 35.73
N PRO A 519 5.34 63.60 34.58
CA PRO A 519 5.57 62.94 33.27
C PRO A 519 6.94 63.29 32.58
N ALA A 520 7.22 62.65 31.44
CA ALA A 520 7.87 63.24 30.24
C ALA A 520 7.74 62.22 29.09
N VAL A 521 6.96 62.39 28.02
CA VAL A 521 7.03 63.32 26.87
C VAL A 521 8.36 63.27 26.10
N THR A 522 8.38 62.58 24.96
CA THR A 522 8.66 63.20 23.63
C THR A 522 8.40 62.23 22.49
N ARG A 523 8.06 62.83 21.34
CA ARG A 523 7.50 62.28 20.10
C ARG A 523 8.59 62.23 18.98
N PRO A 524 8.29 61.75 17.75
CA PRO A 524 9.19 61.04 16.84
C PRO A 524 9.76 61.90 15.71
N ILE A 525 10.72 61.37 14.94
CA ILE A 525 11.13 61.93 13.64
C ILE A 525 11.33 60.83 12.58
N THR A 526 10.67 61.07 11.45
CA THR A 526 10.72 60.44 10.12
C THR A 526 11.95 60.91 9.33
N THR A 527 12.56 60.06 8.48
CA THR A 527 13.04 60.42 7.12
C THR A 527 13.59 59.21 6.33
N GLN A 528 13.12 59.06 5.10
CA GLN A 528 13.80 58.48 3.91
C GLN A 528 14.14 59.65 2.94
N PRO A 529 14.70 59.48 1.72
CA PRO A 529 15.64 58.50 1.12
C PRO A 529 16.79 59.20 0.32
N THR A 530 17.58 58.44 -0.46
CA THR A 530 18.46 58.73 -1.65
C THR A 530 19.85 58.09 -1.48
N GLY A 531 20.58 57.55 -2.47
CA GLY A 531 20.40 57.41 -3.92
C GLY A 531 21.55 56.54 -4.50
N THR A 532 21.39 56.12 -5.77
CA THR A 532 22.37 55.45 -6.67
C THR A 532 23.59 56.35 -6.98
N PRO A 533 24.74 55.87 -7.55
CA PRO A 533 24.89 55.71 -9.02
C PRO A 533 25.99 54.64 -9.43
N PRO A 534 26.64 54.63 -10.65
CA PRO A 534 26.56 53.46 -11.56
C PRO A 534 27.87 53.01 -12.30
N ILE A 535 27.73 51.98 -13.17
CA ILE A 535 28.47 51.62 -14.41
C ILE A 535 29.99 51.30 -14.37
N ALA A 536 30.35 50.10 -14.89
CA ALA A 536 31.37 49.92 -15.95
C ALA A 536 31.25 48.56 -16.67
N THR A 537 31.30 48.62 -17.99
CA THR A 537 31.26 47.60 -19.04
C THR A 537 32.63 46.95 -19.29
N GLN A 538 32.66 45.72 -19.83
CA GLN A 538 33.42 45.37 -21.06
C GLN A 538 33.32 43.87 -21.42
N SER A 539 32.90 43.61 -22.66
CA SER A 539 33.12 42.38 -23.44
C SER A 539 34.57 42.31 -23.95
N PRO A 540 35.01 41.16 -24.50
CA PRO A 540 35.11 41.14 -25.97
C PRO A 540 34.79 39.80 -26.65
N ASP A 541 34.32 39.93 -27.90
CA ASP A 541 34.29 38.91 -28.95
C ASP A 541 35.71 38.44 -29.37
N ARG A 542 35.83 37.17 -29.76
CA ARG A 542 36.55 36.76 -30.98
C ARG A 542 36.30 35.30 -31.35
N SER A 543 35.83 35.12 -32.57
CA SER A 543 35.72 33.89 -33.34
C SER A 543 37.08 33.41 -33.85
N ILE A 544 37.38 32.10 -33.74
CA ILE A 544 38.30 31.38 -34.63
C ILE A 544 37.79 29.95 -34.86
N THR A 545 37.56 29.64 -36.13
CA THR A 545 37.36 28.31 -36.70
C THR A 545 38.72 27.63 -36.90
N THR A 546 38.91 26.37 -36.49
CA THR A 546 39.87 25.45 -37.13
C THR A 546 39.58 23.98 -36.79
N GLN A 547 39.89 23.14 -37.78
CA GLN A 547 39.59 21.72 -38.03
C GLN A 547 40.29 20.71 -37.08
N PRO A 548 39.95 19.39 -37.15
CA PRO A 548 40.29 18.41 -36.13
C PRO A 548 41.70 17.84 -36.30
N ILE A 549 42.38 17.60 -35.18
CA ILE A 549 43.68 16.93 -35.13
C ILE A 549 43.46 15.44 -34.82
N THR A 550 43.72 14.61 -35.82
CA THR A 550 44.01 13.18 -35.72
C THR A 550 45.32 12.99 -34.98
N THR A 551 45.34 12.22 -33.88
CA THR A 551 46.59 11.64 -33.34
C THR A 551 46.33 10.18 -32.98
N GLN A 552 46.83 9.29 -33.85
CA GLN A 552 47.20 7.93 -33.51
C GLN A 552 48.31 7.98 -32.46
N ILE A 553 48.41 6.99 -31.55
CA ILE A 553 49.67 6.32 -31.20
C ILE A 553 49.44 5.20 -30.16
N ALA A 554 50.11 4.08 -30.47
CA ALA A 554 50.68 3.02 -29.63
C ALA A 554 49.79 2.07 -28.82
N THR A 555 49.70 0.87 -29.38
CA THR A 555 49.81 -0.41 -28.68
C THR A 555 51.09 -0.51 -27.82
N PRO A 556 51.05 -1.23 -26.69
CA PRO A 556 52.21 -1.92 -26.17
C PRO A 556 52.09 -3.43 -26.37
N SER A 557 53.15 -3.98 -26.94
CA SER A 557 53.47 -5.41 -26.98
C SER A 557 54.52 -5.69 -25.92
N THR A 558 54.34 -6.76 -25.13
CA THR A 558 55.38 -7.51 -24.39
C THR A 558 54.68 -8.71 -23.76
N SER A 559 54.88 -9.93 -24.26
CA SER A 559 55.96 -10.88 -23.93
C SER A 559 55.64 -11.75 -22.70
N THR A 560 55.31 -13.00 -23.00
CA THR A 560 55.73 -14.26 -22.34
C THR A 560 56.59 -14.16 -21.07
N ASN A 561 56.16 -14.81 -19.99
CA ASN A 561 56.88 -15.95 -19.38
C ASN A 561 56.13 -16.64 -18.22
N ALA A 562 56.29 -17.98 -18.19
CA ALA A 562 56.25 -18.96 -17.10
C ALA A 562 54.96 -19.09 -16.24
N ALA A 563 54.17 -20.16 -16.32
CA ALA A 563 54.43 -21.55 -15.90
C ALA A 563 54.53 -21.75 -14.37
N ALA A 564 53.45 -22.25 -13.77
CA ALA A 564 53.48 -23.03 -12.52
C ALA A 564 52.32 -24.03 -12.53
N THR A 565 52.68 -25.28 -12.78
CA THR A 565 51.86 -26.49 -12.71
C THR A 565 51.68 -26.89 -11.24
N ILE A 566 50.44 -27.15 -10.81
CA ILE A 566 50.16 -28.00 -9.64
C ILE A 566 49.11 -29.03 -10.09
N GLN A 567 49.56 -30.27 -10.25
CA GLN A 567 48.71 -31.46 -10.24
C GLN A 567 48.67 -31.99 -8.80
N ALA A 568 47.46 -32.29 -8.34
CA ALA A 568 47.21 -33.11 -7.17
C ALA A 568 46.97 -34.56 -7.63
N ASN A 569 47.64 -35.48 -6.94
CA ASN A 569 47.13 -36.82 -6.65
C ASN A 569 46.51 -36.80 -5.26
#